data_AF-A0A428QRM0-F1
#
_entry.id   AF-A0A428QRM0-F1
#
_cell.length_a   1.000
_cell.length_b   1.000
_cell.length_c   1.000
_cell.angle_alpha   90.00
_cell.angle_beta   90.00
_cell.angle_gamma   90.00
#
_symmetry.space_group_name_H-M   'P 1'
#
loop_
_entity.id
_entity.type
_entity.pdbx_description
1 polymer ?
#
loop_
_entity_poly.entity_id
_entity_poly.type
_entity_poly.pdbx_seq_one_letter_code
_entity_poly.pdbx_strand_id
1 'polypeptide(L)'
;MVSYVKHLDSTQPPWLPESEFSLLHADLQAWRDSLPPSLDFNPGVVYIRLESSQLGALATLHCTYHNAMCDFYRICMPELFKLRNNFEDMQSDFVEKLQYDTLRHAQTMAMVLA
;
A
#
# COMPACT_ATOMS: atom_id res chain seq x y z
N MET A 1 -7.11 5.23 7.75
CA MET A 1 -5.93 5.83 7.07
C MET A 1 -5.66 7.29 7.45
N VAL A 2 -6.67 8.18 7.45
CA VAL A 2 -6.48 9.62 7.82
C VAL A 2 -6.08 9.84 9.30
N SER A 3 -6.32 8.88 10.21
CA SER A 3 -5.93 9.01 11.63
C SER A 3 -4.49 8.63 11.93
N TYR A 4 -3.87 7.71 11.16
CA TYR A 4 -2.53 7.20 11.47
C TYR A 4 -1.45 8.29 11.31
N VAL A 5 -1.53 9.08 10.24
CA VAL A 5 -0.64 10.23 9.98
C VAL A 5 -0.75 11.30 11.08
N LYS A 6 -1.84 11.33 11.86
CA LYS A 6 -2.03 12.31 12.95
C LYS A 6 -1.45 11.87 14.30
N HIS A 7 -1.07 10.60 14.46
CA HIS A 7 -0.57 10.03 15.72
C HIS A 7 0.89 9.53 15.61
N LEU A 8 1.62 9.94 14.58
CA LEU A 8 3.05 9.65 14.42
C LEU A 8 3.89 10.06 15.65
N ASP A 9 3.44 11.05 16.42
CA ASP A 9 4.14 11.57 17.60
C ASP A 9 4.01 10.68 18.86
N SER A 10 3.05 9.75 18.92
CA SER A 10 2.78 8.92 20.12
C SER A 10 2.84 7.41 19.87
N THR A 11 3.27 6.98 18.69
CA THR A 11 3.21 5.59 18.25
C THR A 11 4.54 4.87 18.43
N GLN A 12 4.48 3.56 18.71
CA GLN A 12 5.67 2.72 18.74
C GLN A 12 6.40 2.79 17.39
N PRO A 13 7.74 2.61 17.37
CA PRO A 13 8.50 2.60 16.13
C PRO A 13 7.95 1.59 15.11
N PRO A 14 7.87 1.97 13.82
CA PRO A 14 7.14 1.19 12.81
C PRO A 14 7.77 -0.16 12.46
N TRP A 15 9.05 -0.36 12.78
CA TRP A 15 9.76 -1.63 12.60
C TRP A 15 9.49 -2.66 13.70
N LEU A 16 8.79 -2.29 14.77
CA LEU A 16 8.40 -3.24 15.81
C LEU A 16 7.17 -4.04 15.36
N PRO A 17 7.13 -5.37 15.58
CA PRO A 17 6.02 -6.22 15.13
C PRO A 17 4.65 -5.83 15.72
N GLU A 18 4.63 -5.35 16.95
CA GLU A 18 3.41 -4.93 17.67
C GLU A 18 3.07 -3.44 17.46
N SER A 19 3.84 -2.75 16.61
CA SER A 19 3.54 -1.36 16.28
C SER A 19 2.21 -1.26 15.53
N GLU A 20 1.49 -0.16 15.72
CA GLU A 20 0.27 0.14 14.96
C GLU A 20 0.56 0.11 13.44
N PHE A 21 1.77 0.48 13.02
CA PHE A 21 2.22 0.34 11.63
C PHE A 21 2.14 -1.11 11.15
N SER A 22 2.81 -2.02 11.88
CA SER A 22 2.91 -3.43 11.49
C SER A 22 1.55 -4.13 11.53
N LEU A 23 0.71 -3.82 12.52
CA LEU A 23 -0.66 -4.35 12.60
C LEU A 23 -1.53 -3.86 11.43
N LEU A 24 -1.52 -2.56 11.14
CA LEU A 24 -2.30 -2.01 10.02
C LEU A 24 -1.80 -2.52 8.67
N HIS A 25 -0.49 -2.71 8.53
CA HIS A 25 0.12 -3.31 7.34
C HIS A 25 -0.38 -4.75 7.12
N ALA A 26 -0.36 -5.56 8.18
CA ALA A 26 -0.87 -6.93 8.15
C ALA A 26 -2.37 -6.98 7.82
N ASP A 27 -3.17 -6.08 8.39
CA ASP A 27 -4.60 -6.00 8.12
C ASP A 27 -4.89 -5.65 6.64
N LEU A 28 -4.13 -4.72 6.05
CA LEU A 28 -4.26 -4.36 4.63
C LEU A 28 -3.89 -5.53 3.71
N GLN A 29 -2.83 -6.27 4.05
CA GLN A 29 -2.44 -7.47 3.31
C GLN A 29 -3.50 -8.58 3.44
N ALA A 30 -3.97 -8.84 4.66
CA ALA A 30 -5.03 -9.82 4.91
C ALA A 30 -6.32 -9.48 4.16
N TRP A 31 -6.69 -8.20 4.10
CA TRP A 31 -7.81 -7.75 3.27
C TRP A 31 -7.60 -8.08 1.79
N ARG A 32 -6.41 -7.79 1.24
CA ARG A 32 -6.08 -8.09 -0.17
C ARG A 32 -6.11 -9.59 -0.47
N ASP A 33 -5.65 -10.40 0.46
CA ASP A 33 -5.62 -11.86 0.36
C ASP A 33 -6.99 -12.51 0.55
N SER A 34 -7.90 -11.83 1.26
CA SER A 34 -9.29 -12.26 1.44
C SER A 34 -10.17 -12.05 0.21
N LEU A 35 -9.68 -11.34 -0.81
CA LEU A 35 -10.46 -11.06 -2.01
C LEU A 35 -10.80 -12.36 -2.76
N PRO A 36 -12.04 -12.52 -3.25
CA PRO A 36 -12.41 -13.68 -4.04
C PRO A 36 -11.63 -13.71 -5.37
N PRO A 37 -11.37 -14.90 -5.95
CA PRO A 37 -10.65 -15.04 -7.22
C PRO A 37 -11.28 -14.26 -8.39
N SER A 38 -12.59 -13.99 -8.32
CA SER A 38 -13.33 -13.20 -9.32
C SER A 38 -12.98 -11.70 -9.32
N LEU A 39 -12.19 -11.25 -8.35
CA LEU A 39 -11.65 -9.91 -8.23
C LEU A 39 -10.13 -9.87 -8.42
N ASP A 40 -9.47 -10.98 -8.77
CA ASP A 40 -8.04 -10.94 -9.06
C ASP A 40 -7.75 -10.22 -10.38
N PHE A 41 -6.69 -9.41 -10.39
CA PHE A 41 -6.22 -8.76 -11.59
C PHE A 41 -5.34 -9.71 -12.41
N ASN A 42 -5.97 -10.64 -13.12
CA ASN A 42 -5.31 -11.57 -14.03
C ASN A 42 -5.98 -11.54 -15.42
N PRO A 43 -5.31 -12.03 -16.48
CA PRO A 43 -5.83 -11.94 -17.84
C PRO A 43 -7.24 -12.51 -18.02
N GLY A 44 -7.57 -13.63 -17.34
CA GLY A 44 -8.89 -14.27 -17.46
C GLY A 44 -10.00 -13.42 -16.86
N VAL A 45 -9.80 -12.90 -15.64
CA VAL A 45 -10.78 -12.01 -14.99
C VAL A 45 -10.88 -10.68 -15.73
N VAL A 46 -9.76 -10.11 -16.18
CA VAL A 46 -9.74 -8.88 -16.98
C VAL A 46 -10.58 -9.02 -18.25
N TYR A 47 -10.43 -10.14 -18.97
CA TYR A 47 -11.21 -10.41 -20.18
C TYR A 47 -12.72 -10.47 -19.88
N ILE A 48 -13.12 -11.23 -18.86
CA ILE A 48 -14.54 -11.34 -18.45
C ILE A 48 -15.11 -9.98 -18.06
N ARG A 49 -14.35 -9.18 -17.29
CA ARG A 49 -14.80 -7.85 -16.84
C ARG A 49 -14.82 -6.82 -17.95
N LEU A 50 -13.99 -6.98 -18.98
CA LEU A 50 -14.05 -6.16 -20.18
C LEU A 50 -15.36 -6.40 -20.93
N GLU A 51 -15.71 -7.66 -21.18
CA GLU A 51 -16.98 -8.02 -21.84
C GLU A 51 -18.21 -7.53 -21.06
N SER A 52 -18.15 -7.59 -19.72
CA SER A 52 -19.25 -7.17 -18.86
C SER A 52 -19.27 -5.68 -18.53
N SER A 53 -18.45 -4.84 -19.17
CA SER A 53 -18.31 -3.39 -18.85
C SER A 53 -17.98 -3.09 -17.37
N GLN A 54 -17.24 -3.98 -16.70
CA GLN A 54 -16.86 -3.87 -15.29
C GLN A 54 -15.35 -3.72 -15.07
N LEU A 55 -14.54 -3.67 -16.15
CA LEU A 55 -13.08 -3.57 -16.03
C LEU A 55 -12.65 -2.31 -15.27
N GLY A 56 -13.29 -1.16 -15.50
CA GLY A 56 -12.97 0.07 -14.78
C GLY A 56 -13.16 -0.04 -13.27
N ALA A 57 -14.19 -0.77 -12.81
CA ALA A 57 -14.42 -1.01 -11.40
C ALA A 57 -13.35 -1.94 -10.79
N LEU A 58 -12.97 -2.98 -11.54
CA LEU A 58 -11.88 -3.88 -11.14
C LEU A 58 -10.54 -3.11 -11.06
N ALA A 59 -10.19 -2.35 -12.09
CA ALA A 59 -8.97 -1.54 -12.12
C ALA A 59 -8.95 -0.53 -10.98
N THR A 60 -10.08 0.13 -10.71
CA THR A 60 -10.22 1.07 -9.59
C THR A 60 -9.94 0.39 -8.25
N LEU A 61 -10.51 -0.79 -7.99
CA LEU A 61 -10.26 -1.55 -6.76
C LEU A 61 -8.77 -1.81 -6.53
N HIS A 62 -8.06 -2.31 -7.55
CA HIS A 62 -6.62 -2.61 -7.45
C HIS A 62 -5.77 -1.34 -7.33
N CYS A 63 -6.09 -0.31 -8.11
CA CYS A 63 -5.39 0.98 -8.01
C CYS A 63 -5.60 1.64 -6.65
N THR A 64 -6.80 1.57 -6.07
CA THR A 64 -7.05 2.10 -4.72
C THR A 64 -6.23 1.37 -3.67
N TYR A 65 -6.14 0.05 -3.73
CA TYR A 65 -5.29 -0.73 -2.82
C TYR A 65 -3.81 -0.32 -2.94
N HIS A 66 -3.26 -0.35 -4.15
CA HIS A 66 -1.85 -0.03 -4.36
C HIS A 66 -1.54 1.43 -4.03
N ASN A 67 -2.44 2.36 -4.31
CA ASN A 67 -2.30 3.75 -3.92
C ASN A 67 -2.29 3.89 -2.39
N ALA A 68 -3.16 3.16 -1.68
CA ALA A 68 -3.14 3.14 -0.22
C ALA A 68 -1.82 2.57 0.34
N MET A 69 -1.25 1.54 -0.27
CA MET A 69 0.06 1.01 0.15
C MET A 69 1.18 2.04 -0.09
N CYS A 70 1.21 2.69 -1.26
CA CYS A 70 2.16 3.77 -1.54
C CYS A 70 2.03 4.92 -0.53
N ASP A 71 0.79 5.31 -0.21
CA ASP A 71 0.51 6.36 0.76
C ASP A 71 0.93 5.96 2.18
N PHE A 72 0.78 4.69 2.53
CA PHE A 72 1.17 4.14 3.81
C PHE A 72 2.70 4.15 4.01
N TYR A 73 3.46 3.87 2.96
CA TYR A 73 4.93 3.83 3.00
C TYR A 73 5.62 5.20 2.91
N ARG A 74 4.87 6.30 2.75
CA ARG A 74 5.43 7.66 2.67
C ARG A 74 6.30 8.03 3.88
N ILE A 75 6.04 7.41 5.03
CA ILE A 75 6.82 7.54 6.27
C ILE A 75 8.34 7.33 6.06
N CYS A 76 8.73 6.46 5.11
CA CYS A 76 10.13 6.15 4.77
C CYS A 76 10.71 7.05 3.67
N MET A 77 9.94 8.02 3.19
CA MET A 77 10.36 9.00 2.18
C MET A 77 10.03 10.43 2.67
N PRO A 78 10.45 10.82 3.89
CA PRO A 78 10.07 12.09 4.47
C PRO A 78 10.53 13.28 3.62
N GLU A 79 11.71 13.21 3.00
CA GLU A 79 12.25 14.26 2.11
C GLU A 79 11.39 14.47 0.86
N LEU A 80 10.85 13.39 0.28
CA LEU A 80 10.01 13.47 -0.92
C LEU A 80 8.65 14.10 -0.61
N PHE A 81 8.13 13.86 0.59
CA PHE A 81 6.77 14.22 0.98
C PHE A 81 6.68 15.33 2.04
N LYS A 82 7.82 15.89 2.45
CA LYS A 82 7.93 16.91 3.50
C LYS A 82 7.19 16.53 4.79
N LEU A 83 7.29 15.25 5.16
CA LEU A 83 6.66 14.75 6.37
C LEU A 83 7.52 15.11 7.58
N ARG A 84 6.88 15.63 8.62
CA ARG A 84 7.51 15.75 9.94
C ARG A 84 7.53 14.35 10.54
N ASN A 85 8.71 13.76 10.64
CA ASN A 85 8.86 12.42 11.18
C ASN A 85 9.87 12.44 12.33
N ASN A 86 9.51 11.83 13.45
CA ASN A 86 10.33 11.81 14.67
C ASN A 86 11.23 10.57 14.76
N PHE A 87 11.22 9.69 13.75
CA PHE A 87 12.09 8.52 13.71
C PHE A 87 13.48 8.91 13.18
N GLU A 88 14.25 9.60 14.03
CA GLU A 88 15.63 10.05 13.73
C GLU A 88 16.55 8.88 13.34
N ASP A 89 16.33 7.70 13.92
CA ASP A 89 17.10 6.48 13.70
C ASP A 89 16.29 5.39 12.97
N MET A 90 15.65 5.74 11.86
CA MET A 90 14.96 4.75 11.04
C MET A 90 15.97 3.73 10.51
N GLN A 91 15.76 2.44 10.81
CA GLN A 91 16.69 1.38 10.42
C GLN A 91 16.83 1.30 8.89
N SER A 92 18.06 1.34 8.38
CA SER A 92 18.33 1.38 6.93
C SER A 92 17.64 0.26 6.16
N ASP A 93 17.71 -0.98 6.67
CA ASP A 93 17.09 -2.15 6.04
C ASP A 93 15.56 -2.04 5.97
N PHE A 94 14.94 -1.46 7.00
CA PHE A 94 13.49 -1.24 7.04
C PHE A 94 13.07 -0.18 6.01
N VAL A 95 13.82 0.92 5.94
CA VAL A 95 13.59 2.00 4.97
C VAL A 95 13.73 1.49 3.54
N GLU A 96 14.83 0.77 3.25
CA GLU A 96 15.10 0.23 1.92
C GLU A 96 13.99 -0.74 1.47
N LYS A 97 13.55 -1.63 2.37
CA LYS A 97 12.43 -2.54 2.11
C LYS A 97 11.16 -1.78 1.74
N LEU A 98 10.76 -0.78 2.51
CA LEU A 98 9.53 -0.04 2.24
C LEU A 98 9.61 0.82 0.97
N GLN A 99 10.78 1.36 0.64
CA GLN A 99 11.01 2.04 -0.63
C GLN A 99 10.89 1.07 -1.82
N TYR A 100 11.47 -0.13 -1.70
CA TYR A 100 11.33 -1.19 -2.71
C TYR A 100 9.86 -1.59 -2.90
N ASP A 101 9.13 -1.81 -1.79
CA ASP A 101 7.71 -2.18 -1.84
C ASP A 101 6.85 -1.05 -2.43
N THR A 102 7.17 0.21 -2.13
CA THR A 102 6.52 1.39 -2.76
C THR A 102 6.70 1.37 -4.26
N LEU A 103 7.94 1.17 -4.74
CA LEU A 103 8.23 1.12 -6.16
C LEU A 103 7.44 0.00 -6.85
N ARG A 104 7.39 -1.19 -6.24
CA ARG A 104 6.63 -2.33 -6.75
C ARG A 104 5.14 -2.03 -6.87
N HIS A 105 4.54 -1.38 -5.87
CA HIS A 105 3.13 -0.99 -5.95
C HIS A 105 2.86 0.05 -7.03
N ALA A 106 3.72 1.07 -7.15
CA ALA A 106 3.62 2.07 -8.20
C ALA A 106 3.72 1.46 -9.61
N GLN A 107 4.64 0.52 -9.81
CA GLN A 107 4.77 -0.23 -11.07
C GLN A 107 3.53 -1.08 -11.36
N THR A 108 2.99 -1.76 -10.35
CA THR A 108 1.78 -2.58 -10.51
C THR A 108 0.56 -1.72 -10.87
N MET A 109 0.42 -0.54 -10.26
CA MET A 109 -0.61 0.44 -10.65
C MET A 109 -0.46 0.87 -12.11
N ALA A 110 0.77 1.19 -12.54
CA ALA A 110 1.02 1.57 -13.92
C ALA A 110 0.62 0.45 -14.90
N MET A 111 0.85 -0.82 -14.55
CA MET A 111 0.42 -1.97 -15.35
C MET A 111 -1.11 -2.15 -15.38
N VAL A 112 -1.81 -1.85 -14.27
CA VAL A 112 -3.28 -1.91 -14.21
C VAL A 112 -3.94 -0.82 -15.06
N LEU A 113 -3.26 0.32 -15.24
CA LEU A 113 -3.75 1.48 -15.98
C LEU A 113 -3.29 1.55 -17.45
N ALA A 114 -2.35 0.70 -17.86
CA ALA A 114 -1.81 0.64 -19.22
C ALA A 114 -2.80 0.00 -20.20
#